data_AF-A0A2S0I5M1-F1
#
_entry.id   AF-A0A2S0I5M1-F1
#
_cell.length_a   1.000
_cell.length_b   1.000
_cell.length_c   1.000
_cell.angle_alpha   90.00
_cell.angle_beta   90.00
_cell.angle_gamma   90.00
#
_symmetry.space_group_name_H-M   'P 1'
#
loop_
_entity.id
_entity.type
_entity.pdbx_description
1 polymer ?
#
loop_
_entity_poly.entity_id
_entity_poly.type
_entity_poly.pdbx_seq_one_letter_code
_entity_poly.pdbx_strand_id
1 'polypeptide(L)'
;MRTWFWTLLLAVVAVALAVVLRSHSGNVLLLVWPWRIEMSLTLAVLLIVATFIILYVGLRLLAWLLAIPDRVRAWRGKRAQARDHELLERGWIGLLEGRYAHAEKDLTKLLDQTKVRTRRVLAALSAARAAHGLGEFDRRDRLLANAQEQADTDPGLIEATATVSADMLLDQGRAERALTVLGPLADGGARHLHTMRLLLRAHTALNHQEQVFTLARGLLRRNALGRTEADLLIDAAGAARLRAAAGNDAWRPIWKDLKAEERLLPEIALAGAAAFEAAGEPNEAARVLESAIAVKFNPALVAAYARCEAEHVSRRLAKAETWLHQRPTDPDLLTALGMLCLNGQLWGQAERYLLRSLARRSDAQTHALLGSLYDRLDRPVDAVRHWRLATAASMALPVLASDAALPAADTGSDPYRVDAEGGYAVGLSDTDSDADVGGDYPALPAAAAAAPVAASASDYVLDPDARVSKAQHDRALAPEDAPLARGTADIDEYFDSAPIPATAFDEPVPTYSPKPAPAAPAAKPVPPAAPVPTTKPPFKDDGSI
;
A
#
# COMPACT_ATOMS: atom_id res chain seq x y z
N MET A 1 -58.38 -11.91 25.62
CA MET A 1 -58.92 -11.79 27.01
C MET A 1 -60.03 -10.76 27.14
N ARG A 2 -59.85 -9.47 26.77
CA ARG A 2 -60.88 -8.41 26.95
C ARG A 2 -62.18 -8.61 26.14
N THR A 3 -62.14 -9.24 24.97
CA THR A 3 -63.32 -9.44 24.11
C THR A 3 -64.27 -10.52 24.63
N TRP A 4 -63.77 -11.58 25.25
CA TRP A 4 -64.58 -12.69 25.79
C TRP A 4 -65.40 -12.28 27.02
N PHE A 5 -64.85 -11.43 27.88
CA PHE A 5 -65.58 -10.90 29.04
C PHE A 5 -66.74 -9.98 28.62
N TRP A 6 -66.52 -9.17 27.58
CA TRP A 6 -67.56 -8.32 27.00
C TRP A 6 -68.65 -9.11 26.28
N THR A 7 -68.32 -10.20 25.60
CA THR A 7 -69.34 -11.09 25.00
C THR A 7 -70.15 -11.84 26.05
N LEU A 8 -69.52 -12.27 27.15
CA LEU A 8 -70.22 -12.92 28.27
C LEU A 8 -71.17 -11.94 28.97
N LEU A 9 -70.70 -10.72 29.27
CA LEU A 9 -71.53 -9.67 29.86
C LEU A 9 -72.73 -9.32 28.96
N LEU A 10 -72.49 -9.16 27.65
CA LEU A 10 -73.55 -8.90 26.67
C LEU A 10 -74.58 -10.03 26.63
N ALA A 11 -74.14 -11.29 26.68
CA ALA A 11 -75.03 -12.45 26.68
C ALA A 11 -75.90 -12.50 27.96
N VAL A 12 -75.31 -12.22 29.13
CA VAL A 12 -76.06 -12.15 30.40
C VAL A 12 -77.09 -11.03 30.37
N VAL A 13 -76.73 -9.85 29.87
CA VAL A 13 -77.65 -8.72 29.71
C VAL A 13 -78.76 -9.04 28.70
N ALA A 14 -78.45 -9.71 27.59
CA ALA A 14 -79.45 -10.11 26.60
C ALA A 14 -80.46 -11.13 27.15
N VAL A 15 -80.00 -12.11 27.93
CA VAL A 15 -80.88 -13.10 28.60
C VAL A 15 -81.75 -12.44 29.66
N ALA A 16 -81.18 -11.56 30.49
CA ALA A 16 -81.95 -10.81 31.49
C ALA A 16 -83.02 -9.91 30.84
N LEU A 17 -82.66 -9.21 29.76
CA LEU A 17 -83.59 -8.37 29.00
C LEU A 17 -84.72 -9.20 28.36
N ALA A 18 -84.41 -10.39 27.82
CA ALA A 18 -85.40 -11.29 27.24
C ALA A 18 -86.41 -11.84 28.27
N VAL A 19 -85.96 -12.12 29.50
CA VAL A 19 -86.83 -12.59 30.59
C VAL A 19 -87.79 -11.48 31.06
N VAL A 20 -87.29 -10.25 31.22
CA VAL A 20 -88.10 -9.08 31.62
C VAL A 20 -89.10 -8.68 30.53
N LEU A 21 -88.74 -8.82 29.26
CA LEU A 21 -89.67 -8.57 28.15
C LEU A 21 -90.84 -9.57 28.10
N ARG A 22 -90.60 -10.80 28.55
CA ARG A 22 -91.63 -11.85 28.56
C ARG A 22 -92.68 -11.63 29.64
N SER A 23 -92.36 -10.91 30.72
CA SER A 23 -93.28 -10.64 31.84
C SER A 23 -94.22 -9.45 31.63
N HIS A 24 -94.05 -8.65 30.58
CA HIS A 24 -94.88 -7.47 30.31
C HIS A 24 -95.46 -7.49 28.88
N SER A 25 -96.75 -7.82 28.75
CA SER A 25 -97.50 -7.81 27.48
C SER A 25 -97.96 -6.39 27.08
N GLY A 26 -97.04 -5.43 27.08
CA GLY A 26 -97.31 -4.05 26.64
C GLY A 26 -97.37 -3.94 25.11
N ASN A 27 -98.19 -3.03 24.60
CA ASN A 27 -98.18 -2.62 23.18
C ASN A 27 -97.50 -1.25 23.06
N VAL A 28 -96.71 -1.06 22.00
CA VAL A 28 -96.09 0.21 21.65
C VAL A 28 -96.81 0.77 20.43
N LEU A 29 -97.29 2.01 20.55
CA LEU A 29 -98.00 2.70 19.48
C LEU A 29 -97.06 3.73 18.83
N LEU A 30 -96.73 3.52 17.55
CA LEU A 30 -95.99 4.51 16.77
C LEU A 30 -96.99 5.33 15.95
N LEU A 31 -97.13 6.62 16.28
CA LEU A 31 -97.87 7.59 15.45
C LEU A 31 -96.89 8.35 14.55
N VAL A 32 -96.95 8.08 13.24
CA VAL A 32 -96.23 8.84 12.22
C VAL A 32 -97.25 9.22 11.16
N TRP A 33 -97.75 10.46 11.17
CA TRP A 33 -98.83 10.93 10.27
C TRP A 33 -98.58 10.52 8.81
N PRO A 34 -99.47 9.80 8.07
CA PRO A 34 -100.81 9.24 8.37
C PRO A 34 -100.89 7.79 8.88
N TRP A 35 -99.77 7.18 9.26
CA TRP A 35 -99.66 5.78 9.68
C TRP A 35 -99.75 5.64 11.20
N ARG A 36 -100.60 4.71 11.65
CA ARG A 36 -100.67 4.27 13.04
C ARG A 36 -100.30 2.79 13.08
N ILE A 37 -99.10 2.50 13.57
CA ILE A 37 -98.58 1.12 13.61
C ILE A 37 -98.57 0.67 15.06
N GLU A 38 -99.42 -0.32 15.39
CA GLU A 38 -99.46 -0.94 16.71
C GLU A 38 -98.57 -2.19 16.68
N MET A 39 -97.56 -2.25 17.55
CA MET A 39 -96.62 -3.36 17.62
C MET A 39 -96.53 -3.88 19.06
N SER A 40 -96.26 -5.18 19.24
CA SER A 40 -95.95 -5.72 20.56
C SER A 40 -94.65 -5.10 21.10
N LEU A 41 -94.56 -4.86 22.41
CA LEU A 41 -93.34 -4.35 23.07
C LEU A 41 -92.12 -5.23 22.74
N THR A 42 -92.32 -6.55 22.67
CA THR A 42 -91.29 -7.51 22.29
C THR A 42 -90.76 -7.27 20.89
N LEU A 43 -91.64 -6.98 19.92
CA LEU A 43 -91.25 -6.71 18.54
C LEU A 43 -90.54 -5.35 18.42
N ALA A 44 -91.01 -4.32 19.13
CA ALA A 44 -90.38 -3.01 19.14
C ALA A 44 -88.94 -3.04 19.68
N VAL A 45 -88.72 -3.74 20.80
CA VAL A 45 -87.36 -3.90 21.37
C VAL A 45 -86.47 -4.74 20.47
N LEU A 46 -86.98 -5.82 19.87
CA LEU A 46 -86.22 -6.62 18.92
C LEU A 46 -85.79 -5.78 17.71
N LEU A 47 -86.67 -4.91 17.19
CA LEU A 47 -86.37 -4.01 16.09
C LEU A 47 -85.29 -2.98 16.48
N ILE A 48 -85.35 -2.42 17.69
CA ILE A 48 -84.31 -1.52 18.22
C ILE A 48 -82.96 -2.23 18.31
N VAL A 49 -82.92 -3.44 18.88
CA VAL A 49 -81.70 -4.25 18.99
C VAL A 49 -81.17 -4.61 17.61
N ALA A 50 -82.03 -5.04 16.69
CA ALA A 50 -81.65 -5.35 15.30
C ALA A 50 -81.08 -4.11 14.59
N THR A 51 -81.71 -2.94 14.74
CA THR A 51 -81.23 -1.67 14.18
C THR A 51 -79.87 -1.29 14.75
N PHE A 52 -79.67 -1.44 16.07
CA PHE A 52 -78.39 -1.19 16.72
C PHE A 52 -77.30 -2.14 16.20
N ILE A 53 -77.60 -3.43 16.05
CA ILE A 53 -76.66 -4.42 15.50
C ILE A 53 -76.30 -4.07 14.05
N ILE A 54 -77.30 -3.76 13.20
CA ILE A 54 -77.08 -3.37 11.80
C ILE A 54 -76.22 -2.12 11.72
N LEU A 55 -76.52 -1.09 12.52
CA LEU A 55 -75.76 0.15 12.56
C LEU A 55 -74.32 -0.09 13.04
N TYR A 56 -74.13 -0.90 14.10
CA TYR A 56 -72.81 -1.26 14.62
C TYR A 56 -71.97 -2.02 13.59
N VAL A 57 -72.56 -3.03 12.94
CA VAL A 57 -71.89 -3.80 11.87
C VAL A 57 -71.58 -2.89 10.68
N GLY A 58 -72.52 -2.03 10.27
CA GLY A 58 -72.33 -1.06 9.19
C GLY A 58 -71.19 -0.08 9.47
N LEU A 59 -71.16 0.54 10.65
CA LEU A 59 -70.09 1.44 11.08
C LEU A 59 -68.73 0.72 11.15
N ARG A 60 -68.71 -0.54 11.62
CA ARG A 60 -67.47 -1.33 11.70
C ARG A 60 -66.96 -1.75 10.33
N LEU A 61 -67.84 -2.10 9.40
CA LEU A 61 -67.48 -2.38 8.01
C LEU A 61 -66.95 -1.13 7.32
N LEU A 62 -67.58 0.03 7.55
CA LEU A 62 -67.11 1.31 7.01
C LEU A 62 -65.74 1.69 7.59
N ALA A 63 -65.55 1.55 8.90
CA ALA A 63 -64.26 1.79 9.55
C ALA A 63 -63.17 0.83 9.05
N TRP A 64 -63.50 -0.44 8.80
CA TRP A 64 -62.58 -1.41 8.22
C TRP A 64 -62.21 -1.04 6.79
N LEU A 65 -63.20 -0.70 5.94
CA LEU A 65 -63.00 -0.30 4.55
C LEU A 65 -62.13 0.95 4.43
N LEU A 66 -62.33 1.94 5.31
CA LEU A 66 -61.52 3.15 5.40
C LEU A 66 -60.08 2.89 5.89
N ALA A 67 -59.85 1.83 6.68
CA ALA A 67 -58.52 1.47 7.21
C ALA A 67 -57.69 0.54 6.30
N ILE A 68 -58.29 -0.06 5.26
CA ILE A 68 -57.60 -0.87 4.25
C ILE A 68 -56.51 -0.10 3.48
N PRO A 69 -56.74 1.13 2.96
CA PRO A 69 -55.71 1.85 2.20
C PRO A 69 -54.42 2.06 2.98
N ASP A 70 -54.50 2.36 4.29
CA ASP A 70 -53.31 2.57 5.12
C ASP A 70 -52.56 1.27 5.40
N ARG A 71 -53.28 0.15 5.60
CA ARG A 71 -52.66 -1.18 5.72
C ARG A 71 -51.96 -1.60 4.43
N VAL A 72 -52.57 -1.33 3.28
CA VAL A 72 -51.98 -1.62 1.96
C VAL A 72 -50.76 -0.73 1.71
N ARG A 73 -50.81 0.56 2.06
CA ARG A 73 -49.65 1.46 1.99
C ARG A 73 -48.51 0.98 2.87
N ALA A 74 -48.79 0.58 4.12
CA ALA A 74 -47.78 0.04 5.02
C ALA A 74 -47.19 -1.29 4.51
N TRP A 75 -48.00 -2.19 3.97
CA TRP A 75 -47.53 -3.45 3.37
C TRP A 75 -46.68 -3.22 2.12
N ARG A 76 -47.11 -2.31 1.22
CA ARG A 76 -46.31 -1.89 0.05
C ARG A 76 -44.99 -1.27 0.48
N GLY A 77 -44.99 -0.44 1.52
CA GLY A 77 -43.78 0.16 2.09
C GLY A 77 -42.79 -0.90 2.59
N LYS A 78 -43.28 -1.88 3.38
CA LYS A 78 -42.44 -2.99 3.86
C LYS A 78 -41.90 -3.84 2.71
N ARG A 79 -42.71 -4.13 1.69
CA ARG A 79 -42.28 -4.92 0.52
C ARG A 79 -41.27 -4.16 -0.35
N ALA A 80 -41.42 -2.84 -0.49
CA ALA A 80 -40.44 -2.00 -1.15
C ALA A 80 -39.11 -1.97 -0.38
N GLN A 81 -39.17 -1.81 0.95
CA GLN A 81 -37.96 -1.85 1.78
C GLN A 81 -37.22 -3.19 1.72
N ALA A 82 -37.96 -4.31 1.69
CA ALA A 82 -37.38 -5.64 1.54
C ALA A 82 -36.70 -5.81 0.18
N ARG A 83 -37.33 -5.32 -0.90
CA ARG A 83 -36.75 -5.33 -2.25
C ARG A 83 -35.49 -4.48 -2.36
N ASP A 84 -35.50 -3.28 -1.78
CA ASP A 84 -34.32 -2.41 -1.73
C ASP A 84 -33.15 -3.10 -1.02
N HIS A 85 -33.43 -3.80 0.08
CA HIS A 85 -32.41 -4.52 0.85
C HIS A 85 -31.85 -5.70 0.06
N GLU A 86 -32.72 -6.49 -0.58
CA GLU A 86 -32.33 -7.62 -1.43
C GLU A 86 -31.44 -7.17 -2.60
N LEU A 87 -31.75 -6.03 -3.24
CA LEU A 87 -30.91 -5.46 -4.30
C LEU A 87 -29.55 -4.97 -3.76
N LEU A 88 -29.54 -4.31 -2.59
CA LEU A 88 -28.31 -3.86 -1.95
C LEU A 88 -27.41 -5.06 -1.60
N GLU A 89 -27.98 -6.11 -1.00
CA GLU A 89 -27.27 -7.34 -0.64
C GLU A 89 -26.69 -8.03 -1.86
N ARG A 90 -27.48 -8.24 -2.91
CA ARG A 90 -27.00 -8.84 -4.17
C ARG A 90 -25.89 -8.02 -4.81
N GLY A 91 -26.05 -6.70 -4.86
CA GLY A 91 -25.04 -5.79 -5.38
C GLY A 91 -23.72 -5.89 -4.62
N TRP A 92 -23.78 -5.95 -3.29
CA TRP A 92 -22.59 -6.10 -2.44
C TRP A 92 -21.95 -7.49 -2.56
N ILE A 93 -22.75 -8.55 -2.62
CA ILE A 93 -22.24 -9.91 -2.88
C ILE A 93 -21.50 -9.93 -4.21
N GLY A 94 -22.10 -9.38 -5.27
CA GLY A 94 -21.46 -9.29 -6.58
C GLY A 94 -20.16 -8.48 -6.56
N LEU A 95 -20.09 -7.40 -5.76
CA LEU A 95 -18.87 -6.59 -5.61
C LEU A 95 -17.76 -7.38 -4.92
N LEU A 96 -18.10 -8.16 -3.88
CA LEU A 96 -17.15 -9.01 -3.16
C LEU A 96 -16.69 -10.23 -3.97
N GLU A 97 -17.57 -10.76 -4.82
CA GLU A 97 -17.25 -11.83 -5.78
C GLU A 97 -16.43 -11.34 -6.99
N GLY A 98 -16.21 -10.02 -7.13
CA GLY A 98 -15.55 -9.42 -8.30
C GLY A 98 -16.41 -9.35 -9.56
N ARG A 99 -17.71 -9.68 -9.47
CA ARG A 99 -18.69 -9.59 -10.57
C ARG A 99 -19.18 -8.16 -10.74
N TYR A 100 -18.26 -7.24 -11.04
CA TYR A 100 -18.52 -5.80 -11.04
C TYR A 100 -19.65 -5.37 -11.99
N ALA A 101 -19.78 -5.98 -13.17
CA ALA A 101 -20.84 -5.65 -14.13
C ALA A 101 -22.26 -5.97 -13.63
N HIS A 102 -22.42 -7.04 -12.84
CA HIS A 102 -23.72 -7.37 -12.22
C HIS A 102 -23.99 -6.48 -11.00
N ALA A 103 -22.96 -6.28 -10.18
CA ALA A 103 -23.03 -5.40 -9.02
C ALA A 103 -23.45 -3.97 -9.40
N GLU A 104 -22.81 -3.38 -10.41
CA GLU A 104 -23.14 -2.03 -10.89
C GLU A 104 -24.60 -1.95 -11.37
N LYS A 105 -25.08 -2.95 -12.13
CA LYS A 105 -26.47 -2.98 -12.62
C LYS A 105 -27.49 -3.07 -11.49
N ASP A 106 -27.26 -3.92 -10.49
CA ASP A 106 -28.20 -4.07 -9.37
C ASP A 106 -28.21 -2.85 -8.46
N LEU A 107 -27.04 -2.22 -8.25
CA LEU A 107 -26.90 -1.02 -7.42
C LEU A 107 -27.43 0.25 -8.12
N THR A 108 -27.24 0.39 -9.43
CA THR A 108 -27.86 1.48 -10.21
C THR A 108 -29.38 1.32 -10.26
N LYS A 109 -29.88 0.10 -10.41
CA LYS A 109 -31.32 -0.19 -10.31
C LYS A 109 -31.88 0.19 -8.93
N LEU A 110 -31.12 -0.06 -7.86
CA LEU A 110 -31.50 0.38 -6.50
C LEU A 110 -31.48 1.91 -6.37
N LEU A 111 -30.47 2.58 -6.93
CA LEU A 111 -30.35 4.04 -6.95
C LEU A 111 -31.60 4.71 -7.54
N ASP A 112 -32.10 4.19 -8.66
CA ASP A 112 -33.26 4.74 -9.38
C ASP A 112 -34.59 4.48 -8.65
N GLN A 113 -34.70 3.35 -7.94
CA GLN A 113 -35.94 2.91 -7.31
C GLN A 113 -36.14 3.46 -5.90
N THR A 114 -35.06 3.58 -5.12
CA THR A 114 -35.18 3.92 -3.70
C THR A 114 -35.38 5.42 -3.49
N LYS A 115 -36.31 5.75 -2.58
CA LYS A 115 -36.58 7.13 -2.14
C LYS A 115 -35.79 7.52 -0.89
N VAL A 116 -35.13 6.54 -0.25
CA VAL A 116 -34.37 6.77 0.97
C VAL A 116 -33.00 7.32 0.62
N ARG A 117 -32.77 8.59 0.96
CA ARG A 117 -31.52 9.33 0.68
C ARG A 117 -30.25 8.54 1.01
N THR A 118 -30.13 8.04 2.22
CA THR A 118 -28.97 7.24 2.68
C THR A 118 -28.71 6.03 1.78
N ARG A 119 -29.76 5.33 1.34
CA ARG A 119 -29.64 4.17 0.45
C ARG A 119 -29.22 4.58 -0.96
N ARG A 120 -29.71 5.73 -1.45
CA ARG A 120 -29.27 6.29 -2.73
C ARG A 120 -27.77 6.58 -2.72
N VAL A 121 -27.27 7.25 -1.68
CA VAL A 121 -25.83 7.53 -1.54
C VAL A 121 -25.01 6.23 -1.47
N LEU A 122 -25.43 5.27 -0.63
CA LEU A 122 -24.73 3.97 -0.52
C LEU A 122 -24.73 3.20 -1.85
N ALA A 123 -25.87 3.16 -2.54
CA ALA A 123 -25.99 2.53 -3.85
C ALA A 123 -25.12 3.21 -4.90
N ALA A 124 -25.08 4.55 -4.92
CA ALA A 124 -24.23 5.32 -5.82
C ALA A 124 -22.73 5.06 -5.55
N LEU A 125 -22.29 5.08 -4.30
CA LEU A 125 -20.89 4.84 -3.93
C LEU A 125 -20.44 3.41 -4.24
N SER A 126 -21.30 2.42 -3.96
CA SER A 126 -21.01 1.02 -4.27
C SER A 126 -21.04 0.74 -5.78
N ALA A 127 -21.97 1.36 -6.52
CA ALA A 127 -21.99 1.31 -7.99
C ALA A 127 -20.75 1.97 -8.58
N ALA A 128 -20.31 3.12 -8.04
CA ALA A 128 -19.08 3.78 -8.44
C ALA A 128 -17.86 2.87 -8.21
N ARG A 129 -17.83 2.12 -7.10
CA ARG A 129 -16.76 1.14 -6.82
C ARG A 129 -16.78 -0.03 -7.81
N ALA A 130 -17.95 -0.51 -8.20
CA ALA A 130 -18.06 -1.50 -9.25
C ALA A 130 -17.58 -0.95 -10.61
N ALA A 131 -18.00 0.25 -11.01
CA ALA A 131 -17.54 0.91 -12.23
C ALA A 131 -16.02 1.17 -12.22
N HIS A 132 -15.45 1.51 -11.06
CA HIS A 132 -14.00 1.65 -10.90
C HIS A 132 -13.27 0.32 -11.15
N GLY A 133 -13.79 -0.80 -10.61
CA GLY A 133 -13.25 -2.14 -10.88
C GLY A 133 -13.35 -2.59 -12.33
N LEU A 134 -14.29 -2.03 -13.10
CA LEU A 134 -14.42 -2.24 -14.55
C LEU A 134 -13.50 -1.33 -15.40
N GLY A 135 -12.83 -0.35 -14.79
CA GLY A 135 -12.06 0.68 -15.52
C GLY A 135 -12.90 1.77 -16.20
N GLU A 136 -14.21 1.80 -15.96
CA GLU A 136 -15.18 2.74 -16.57
C GLU A 136 -15.23 4.06 -15.77
N PHE A 137 -14.16 4.85 -15.87
CA PHE A 137 -13.95 6.02 -15.00
C PHE A 137 -14.96 7.15 -15.23
N ASP A 138 -15.44 7.37 -16.46
CA ASP A 138 -16.47 8.39 -16.74
C ASP A 138 -17.80 8.06 -16.05
N ARG A 139 -18.18 6.78 -16.01
CA ARG A 139 -19.40 6.32 -15.33
C ARG A 139 -19.24 6.43 -13.82
N ARG A 140 -18.09 6.00 -13.30
CA ARG A 140 -17.74 6.18 -11.89
C ARG A 140 -17.89 7.64 -11.47
N ASP A 141 -17.31 8.57 -12.22
CA ASP A 141 -17.30 9.99 -11.85
C ASP A 141 -18.72 10.58 -11.84
N ARG A 142 -19.60 10.15 -12.77
CA ARG A 142 -21.04 10.50 -12.73
C ARG A 142 -21.74 9.93 -11.50
N LEU A 143 -21.46 8.68 -11.13
CA LEU A 143 -22.04 8.04 -9.94
C LEU A 143 -21.55 8.71 -8.65
N LEU A 144 -20.28 9.13 -8.58
CA LEU A 144 -19.74 9.89 -7.46
C LEU A 144 -20.37 11.29 -7.36
N ALA A 145 -20.57 11.98 -8.49
CA ALA A 145 -21.28 13.26 -8.52
C ALA A 145 -22.71 13.11 -7.99
N ASN A 146 -23.44 12.09 -8.46
CA ASN A 146 -24.76 11.76 -7.93
C ASN A 146 -24.73 11.48 -6.43
N ALA A 147 -23.72 10.75 -5.93
CA ALA A 147 -23.59 10.47 -4.50
C ALA A 147 -23.37 11.76 -3.70
N GLN A 148 -22.56 12.69 -4.22
CA GLN A 148 -22.26 13.97 -3.59
C GLN A 148 -23.49 14.88 -3.52
N GLU A 149 -24.25 15.00 -4.61
CA GLU A 149 -25.52 15.74 -4.63
C GLU A 149 -26.52 15.13 -3.64
N GLN A 150 -26.58 13.80 -3.55
CA GLN A 150 -27.49 13.13 -2.63
C GLN A 150 -27.00 13.15 -1.17
N ALA A 151 -25.77 13.57 -0.87
CA ALA A 151 -25.29 13.70 0.51
C ALA A 151 -25.72 15.03 1.18
N ASP A 152 -25.95 16.11 0.40
CA ASP A 152 -26.19 17.51 0.83
C ASP A 152 -25.55 17.89 2.18
N THR A 153 -26.31 17.73 3.28
CA THR A 153 -26.05 18.29 4.62
C THR A 153 -25.69 17.24 5.66
N ASP A 154 -25.82 15.94 5.36
CA ASP A 154 -25.53 14.88 6.32
C ASP A 154 -24.01 14.70 6.45
N PRO A 155 -23.37 15.11 7.56
CA PRO A 155 -21.90 15.16 7.63
C PRO A 155 -21.24 13.80 7.42
N GLY A 156 -21.87 12.73 7.92
CA GLY A 156 -21.35 11.37 7.75
C GLY A 156 -21.45 10.85 6.31
N LEU A 157 -22.43 11.32 5.52
CA LEU A 157 -22.53 10.95 4.10
C LEU A 157 -21.53 11.73 3.25
N ILE A 158 -21.32 13.01 3.54
CA ILE A 158 -20.30 13.84 2.89
C ILE A 158 -18.89 13.27 3.15
N GLU A 159 -18.63 12.82 4.37
CA GLU A 159 -17.37 12.15 4.70
C GLU A 159 -17.21 10.83 3.94
N ALA A 160 -18.26 10.01 3.89
CA ALA A 160 -18.24 8.75 3.17
C ALA A 160 -18.01 8.94 1.66
N THR A 161 -18.63 9.94 1.03
CA THR A 161 -18.42 10.24 -0.39
C THR A 161 -17.01 10.73 -0.66
N ALA A 162 -16.48 11.63 0.17
CA ALA A 162 -15.13 12.15 0.04
C ALA A 162 -14.04 11.09 0.28
N THR A 163 -14.20 10.21 1.27
CA THR A 163 -13.24 9.12 1.53
C THR A 163 -13.22 8.10 0.40
N VAL A 164 -14.39 7.66 -0.08
CA VAL A 164 -14.49 6.68 -1.17
C VAL A 164 -13.99 7.27 -2.49
N SER A 165 -14.29 8.53 -2.79
CA SER A 165 -13.77 9.18 -4.00
C SER A 165 -12.25 9.39 -3.94
N ALA A 166 -11.71 9.77 -2.78
CA ALA A 166 -10.26 9.91 -2.62
C ALA A 166 -9.51 8.58 -2.76
N ASP A 167 -10.04 7.48 -2.21
CA ASP A 167 -9.50 6.13 -2.39
C ASP A 167 -9.37 5.77 -3.88
N MET A 168 -10.44 5.98 -4.65
CA MET A 168 -10.45 5.74 -6.11
C MET A 168 -9.55 6.68 -6.92
N LEU A 169 -9.32 7.90 -6.43
CA LEU A 169 -8.38 8.84 -7.04
C LEU A 169 -6.92 8.42 -6.78
N LEU A 170 -6.63 7.91 -5.58
CA LEU A 170 -5.31 7.39 -5.23
C LEU A 170 -4.95 6.14 -6.02
N ASP A 171 -5.92 5.26 -6.25
CA ASP A 171 -5.72 4.07 -7.09
C ASP A 171 -5.42 4.44 -8.56
N GLN A 172 -5.85 5.62 -9.02
CA GLN A 172 -5.48 6.18 -10.33
C GLN A 172 -4.16 6.98 -10.33
N GLY A 173 -3.45 7.04 -9.20
CA GLY A 173 -2.25 7.89 -9.06
C GLY A 173 -2.55 9.40 -9.04
N ARG A 174 -3.82 9.82 -8.93
CA ARG A 174 -4.22 11.23 -8.88
C ARG A 174 -4.18 11.78 -7.45
N ALA A 175 -3.01 11.72 -6.84
CA ALA A 175 -2.81 12.07 -5.43
C ALA A 175 -3.16 13.54 -5.10
N GLU A 176 -2.88 14.49 -5.99
CA GLU A 176 -3.23 15.91 -5.78
C GLU A 176 -4.74 16.11 -5.62
N ARG A 177 -5.54 15.48 -6.50
CA ARG A 177 -7.00 15.56 -6.43
C ARG A 177 -7.54 14.84 -5.19
N ALA A 178 -6.90 13.76 -4.76
CA ALA A 178 -7.28 13.10 -3.51
C ALA A 178 -7.06 14.02 -2.30
N LEU A 179 -5.95 14.79 -2.27
CA LEU A 179 -5.70 15.76 -1.20
C LEU A 179 -6.74 16.88 -1.17
N THR A 180 -7.19 17.40 -2.31
CA THR A 180 -8.22 18.46 -2.33
C THR A 180 -9.55 17.96 -1.78
N VAL A 181 -9.93 16.71 -2.10
CA VAL A 181 -11.14 16.06 -1.59
C VAL A 181 -11.04 15.74 -0.09
N LEU A 182 -9.87 15.30 0.38
CA LEU A 182 -9.65 14.93 1.78
C LEU A 182 -9.36 16.14 2.68
N GLY A 183 -8.96 17.28 2.13
CA GLY A 183 -8.57 18.49 2.86
C GLY A 183 -9.59 18.94 3.92
N PRO A 184 -10.88 19.09 3.57
CA PRO A 184 -11.93 19.45 4.53
C PRO A 184 -12.13 18.43 5.66
N LEU A 185 -11.71 17.17 5.47
CA LEU A 185 -11.85 16.09 6.45
C LEU A 185 -10.62 15.93 7.36
N ALA A 186 -9.53 16.64 7.08
CA ALA A 186 -8.28 16.51 7.83
C ALA A 186 -8.43 16.93 9.31
N ASP A 187 -9.31 17.89 9.60
CA ASP A 187 -9.46 18.51 10.92
C ASP A 187 -10.37 17.73 11.88
N GLY A 188 -11.08 16.69 11.43
CA GLY A 188 -12.10 16.00 12.23
C GLY A 188 -11.57 15.08 13.36
N GLY A 189 -10.27 15.10 13.65
CA GLY A 189 -9.69 14.48 14.84
C GLY A 189 -9.58 12.93 14.81
N ALA A 190 -9.93 12.29 15.94
CA ALA A 190 -9.66 10.86 16.18
C ALA A 190 -10.57 9.87 15.43
N ARG A 191 -11.72 10.33 14.92
CA ARG A 191 -12.71 9.46 14.24
C ARG A 191 -12.31 9.10 12.80
N HIS A 192 -11.33 9.78 12.22
CA HIS A 192 -10.98 9.67 10.80
C HIS A 192 -9.66 8.94 10.55
N LEU A 193 -9.49 7.78 11.17
CA LEU A 193 -8.26 6.99 11.02
C LEU A 193 -7.99 6.57 9.58
N HIS A 194 -9.04 6.19 8.86
CA HIS A 194 -8.95 5.82 7.45
C HIS A 194 -8.58 7.03 6.58
N THR A 195 -9.21 8.18 6.80
CA THR A 195 -8.87 9.45 6.13
C THR A 195 -7.40 9.81 6.35
N MET A 196 -6.87 9.66 7.57
CA MET A 196 -5.44 9.88 7.83
C MET A 196 -4.53 8.91 7.05
N ARG A 197 -4.94 7.64 6.87
CA ARG A 197 -4.20 6.68 6.04
C ARG A 197 -4.23 7.07 4.56
N LEU A 198 -5.38 7.53 4.06
CA LEU A 198 -5.49 8.02 2.68
C LEU A 198 -4.66 9.29 2.47
N LEU A 199 -4.67 10.22 3.43
CA LEU A 199 -3.80 11.41 3.42
C LEU A 199 -2.32 11.00 3.43
N LEU A 200 -1.94 10.04 4.28
CA LEU A 200 -0.57 9.52 4.30
C LEU A 200 -0.19 8.97 2.91
N ARG A 201 -1.02 8.11 2.32
CA ARG A 201 -0.80 7.54 0.98
C ARG A 201 -0.69 8.63 -0.10
N ALA A 202 -1.52 9.66 -0.02
CA ALA A 202 -1.49 10.80 -0.94
C ALA A 202 -0.20 11.63 -0.79
N HIS A 203 0.18 11.96 0.45
CA HIS A 203 1.42 12.70 0.72
C HIS A 203 2.67 11.91 0.39
N THR A 204 2.68 10.59 0.60
CA THR A 204 3.80 9.73 0.17
C THR A 204 3.94 9.72 -1.35
N ALA A 205 2.83 9.70 -2.10
CA ALA A 205 2.87 9.72 -3.56
C ALA A 205 3.40 11.06 -4.12
N LEU A 206 3.19 12.17 -3.40
CA LEU A 206 3.67 13.51 -3.78
C LEU A 206 5.02 13.88 -3.16
N ASN A 207 5.69 12.97 -2.45
CA ASN A 207 6.95 13.24 -1.74
C ASN A 207 6.88 14.42 -0.75
N HIS A 208 5.72 14.65 -0.15
CA HIS A 208 5.48 15.68 0.85
C HIS A 208 6.00 15.25 2.24
N GLN A 209 7.33 15.24 2.41
CA GLN A 209 8.03 14.57 3.53
C GLN A 209 7.64 15.08 4.93
N GLU A 210 7.37 16.38 5.07
CA GLU A 210 6.91 16.97 6.34
C GLU A 210 5.57 16.38 6.78
N GLN A 211 4.59 16.31 5.87
CA GLN A 211 3.28 15.74 6.14
C GLN A 211 3.35 14.22 6.35
N VAL A 212 4.18 13.51 5.57
CA VAL A 212 4.38 12.06 5.74
C VAL A 212 4.89 11.75 7.14
N PHE A 213 5.92 12.47 7.61
CA PHE A 213 6.50 12.26 8.93
C PHE A 213 5.46 12.49 10.05
N THR A 214 4.73 13.60 9.99
CA THR A 214 3.73 13.96 11.02
C THR A 214 2.56 12.98 11.04
N LEU A 215 2.04 12.58 9.87
CA LEU A 215 0.95 11.62 9.75
C LEU A 215 1.37 10.21 10.18
N ALA A 216 2.54 9.72 9.77
CA ALA A 216 3.06 8.42 10.17
C ALA A 216 3.25 8.34 11.70
N ARG A 217 3.85 9.37 12.30
CA ARG A 217 4.01 9.47 13.77
C ARG A 217 2.66 9.52 14.49
N GLY A 218 1.68 10.25 13.93
CA GLY A 218 0.32 10.34 14.47
C GLY A 218 -0.44 9.01 14.41
N LEU A 219 -0.31 8.28 13.30
CA LEU A 219 -0.92 6.97 13.10
C LEU A 219 -0.27 5.89 13.99
N LEU A 220 1.06 5.92 14.16
CA LEU A 220 1.76 5.01 15.06
C LEU A 220 1.30 5.17 16.51
N ARG A 221 1.17 6.42 17.00
CA ARG A 221 0.66 6.69 18.37
C ARG A 221 -0.74 6.14 18.63
N ARG A 222 -1.55 6.01 17.57
CA ARG A 222 -2.94 5.52 17.63
C ARG A 222 -3.06 4.02 17.30
N ASN A 223 -1.94 3.30 17.16
CA ASN A 223 -1.89 1.89 16.72
C ASN A 223 -2.62 1.65 15.39
N ALA A 224 -2.60 2.65 14.50
CA ALA A 224 -3.30 2.65 13.23
C ALA A 224 -2.42 2.25 12.05
N LEU A 225 -1.13 2.10 12.29
CA LEU A 225 -0.13 1.68 11.32
C LEU A 225 0.76 0.66 12.03
N GLY A 226 1.16 -0.40 11.32
CA GLY A 226 2.09 -1.37 11.90
C GLY A 226 3.41 -0.68 12.26
N ARG A 227 4.02 -1.05 13.39
CA ARG A 227 5.26 -0.40 13.85
C ARG A 227 6.36 -0.44 12.79
N THR A 228 6.54 -1.57 12.12
CA THR A 228 7.55 -1.75 11.07
C THR A 228 7.32 -0.81 9.87
N GLU A 229 6.07 -0.71 9.40
CA GLU A 229 5.69 0.18 8.30
C GLU A 229 5.83 1.66 8.68
N ALA A 230 5.41 2.00 9.90
CA ALA A 230 5.57 3.35 10.45
C ALA A 230 7.05 3.73 10.56
N ASP A 231 7.89 2.85 11.10
CA ASP A 231 9.32 3.09 11.27
C ASP A 231 10.01 3.31 9.91
N LEU A 232 9.64 2.55 8.86
CA LEU A 232 10.17 2.76 7.50
C LEU A 232 9.80 4.14 6.94
N LEU A 233 8.53 4.55 7.07
CA LEU A 233 8.08 5.86 6.58
C LEU A 233 8.67 7.01 7.39
N ILE A 234 8.77 6.85 8.72
CA ILE A 234 9.39 7.83 9.61
C ILE A 234 10.88 7.95 9.29
N ASP A 235 11.59 6.83 9.07
CA ASP A 235 13.02 6.82 8.74
C ASP A 235 13.28 7.57 7.41
N ALA A 236 12.57 7.18 6.35
CA ALA A 236 12.74 7.80 5.04
C ALA A 236 12.36 9.29 5.04
N ALA A 237 11.19 9.63 5.59
CA ALA A 237 10.72 11.02 5.62
C ALA A 237 11.56 11.89 6.56
N GLY A 238 11.92 11.38 7.75
CA GLY A 238 12.77 12.07 8.71
C GLY A 238 14.15 12.36 8.14
N ALA A 239 14.76 11.40 7.46
CA ALA A 239 16.04 11.58 6.79
C ALA A 239 15.95 12.63 5.66
N ALA A 240 14.89 12.60 4.85
CA ALA A 240 14.68 13.58 3.79
C ALA A 240 14.50 15.00 4.35
N ARG A 241 13.77 15.16 5.46
CA ARG A 241 13.62 16.45 6.16
C ARG A 241 14.95 17.00 6.66
N LEU A 242 15.78 16.15 7.27
CA LEU A 242 17.13 16.54 7.72
C LEU A 242 18.02 16.96 6.55
N ARG A 243 18.03 16.19 5.45
CA ARG A 243 18.82 16.50 4.24
C ARG A 243 18.39 17.82 3.61
N ALA A 244 17.08 18.09 3.52
CA ALA A 244 16.56 19.34 3.00
C ALA A 244 16.95 20.54 3.89
N ALA A 245 16.98 20.36 5.21
CA ALA A 245 17.33 21.41 6.16
C ALA A 245 18.85 21.62 6.34
N ALA A 246 19.68 20.65 5.93
CA ALA A 246 21.13 20.74 6.05
C ALA A 246 21.72 21.91 5.26
N GLY A 247 21.14 22.28 4.11
CA GLY A 247 21.62 23.39 3.28
C GLY A 247 21.47 24.79 3.91
N ASN A 248 20.53 24.96 4.84
CA ASN A 248 20.20 26.26 5.45
C ASN A 248 20.48 26.30 6.97
N ASP A 249 21.25 25.35 7.49
CA ASP A 249 21.54 25.13 8.94
C ASP A 249 20.30 24.99 9.84
N ALA A 250 19.13 24.74 9.25
CA ALA A 250 17.85 24.56 9.94
C ALA A 250 17.64 23.12 10.44
N TRP A 251 18.66 22.26 10.37
CA TRP A 251 18.57 20.84 10.73
C TRP A 251 18.60 20.61 12.25
N ARG A 252 19.26 21.48 13.03
CA ARG A 252 19.35 21.39 14.50
C ARG A 252 17.99 21.34 15.21
N PRO A 253 16.99 22.20 14.92
CA PRO A 253 15.67 22.08 15.53
C PRO A 253 14.95 20.80 15.13
N ILE A 254 15.09 20.35 13.88
CA ILE A 254 14.50 19.09 13.40
C ILE A 254 15.11 17.90 14.17
N TRP A 255 16.44 17.87 14.32
CA TRP A 255 17.14 16.85 15.09
C TRP A 255 16.67 16.79 16.55
N LYS A 256 16.41 17.95 17.16
CA LYS A 256 15.88 18.05 18.53
C LYS A 256 14.44 17.54 18.67
N ASP A 257 13.58 17.71 17.66
CA ASP A 257 12.19 17.20 17.65
C ASP A 257 12.10 15.66 17.56
N LEU A 258 13.10 15.03 16.93
CA LEU A 258 13.17 13.57 16.83
C LEU A 258 13.30 12.91 18.21
N LYS A 259 12.52 11.85 18.45
CA LYS A 259 12.63 11.03 19.66
C LYS A 259 13.93 10.23 19.66
N ALA A 260 14.36 9.79 20.85
CA ALA A 260 15.53 8.92 20.98
C ALA A 260 15.42 7.65 20.12
N GLU A 261 14.24 7.00 20.07
CA GLU A 261 14.01 5.83 19.21
C GLU A 261 14.09 6.17 17.71
N GLU A 262 13.56 7.32 17.31
CA GLU A 262 13.54 7.79 15.91
C GLU A 262 14.96 8.12 15.43
N ARG A 263 15.84 8.65 16.30
CA ARG A 263 17.25 8.94 15.99
C ARG A 263 18.10 7.69 15.74
N LEU A 264 17.66 6.52 16.21
CA LEU A 264 18.35 5.25 16.03
C LEU A 264 18.01 4.59 14.69
N LEU A 265 17.03 5.13 13.95
CA LEU A 265 16.66 4.61 12.65
C LEU A 265 17.78 4.87 11.62
N PRO A 266 18.07 3.91 10.70
CA PRO A 266 19.27 3.97 9.87
C PRO A 266 19.39 5.20 8.95
N GLU A 267 18.35 5.54 8.19
CA GLU A 267 18.40 6.68 7.26
C GLU A 267 18.50 8.01 8.01
N ILE A 268 17.76 8.16 9.11
CA ILE A 268 17.82 9.33 9.99
C ILE A 268 19.21 9.47 10.61
N ALA A 269 19.79 8.37 11.12
CA ALA A 269 21.13 8.38 11.70
C ALA A 269 22.20 8.76 10.66
N LEU A 270 22.08 8.27 9.42
CA LEU A 270 22.95 8.68 8.31
C LEU A 270 22.82 10.16 7.99
N ALA A 271 21.59 10.67 7.84
CA ALA A 271 21.34 12.07 7.54
C ALA A 271 21.80 13.00 8.68
N GLY A 272 21.56 12.59 9.93
CA GLY A 272 22.01 13.31 11.12
C GLY A 272 23.53 13.35 11.21
N ALA A 273 24.21 12.21 11.04
CA ALA A 273 25.67 12.15 11.05
C ALA A 273 26.29 13.03 9.97
N ALA A 274 25.74 13.00 8.75
CA ALA A 274 26.19 13.88 7.66
C ALA A 274 26.00 15.37 8.00
N ALA A 275 24.91 15.74 8.68
CA ALA A 275 24.69 17.11 9.12
C ALA A 275 25.68 17.55 10.21
N PHE A 276 25.99 16.67 11.18
CA PHE A 276 27.03 16.93 12.19
C PHE A 276 28.43 17.03 11.58
N GLU A 277 28.77 16.19 10.61
CA GLU A 277 30.06 16.28 9.89
C GLU A 277 30.16 17.60 9.11
N ALA A 278 29.10 18.01 8.42
CA ALA A 278 29.05 19.30 7.72
C ALA A 278 29.16 20.50 8.67
N ALA A 279 28.71 20.37 9.91
CA ALA A 279 28.82 21.39 10.96
C ALA A 279 30.19 21.41 11.67
N GLY A 280 31.13 20.53 11.30
CA GLY A 280 32.44 20.43 11.95
C GLY A 280 32.42 19.74 13.32
N GLU A 281 31.40 18.90 13.59
CA GLU A 281 31.22 18.17 14.84
C GLU A 281 31.35 16.62 14.63
N PRO A 282 32.49 16.12 14.11
CA PRO A 282 32.67 14.70 13.73
C PRO A 282 32.61 13.71 14.92
N ASN A 283 32.84 14.20 16.14
CA ASN A 283 32.70 13.42 17.37
C ASN A 283 31.24 13.11 17.69
N GLU A 284 30.31 14.03 17.40
CA GLU A 284 28.89 13.82 17.59
C GLU A 284 28.34 12.90 16.49
N ALA A 285 28.76 13.11 15.25
CA ALA A 285 28.43 12.22 14.13
C ALA A 285 28.81 10.75 14.44
N ALA A 286 30.02 10.53 14.96
CA ALA A 286 30.48 9.20 15.37
C ALA A 286 29.56 8.59 16.45
N ARG A 287 29.17 9.36 17.47
CA ARG A 287 28.29 8.88 18.55
C ARG A 287 26.90 8.49 18.03
N VAL A 288 26.34 9.27 17.11
CA VAL A 288 25.04 8.98 16.49
C VAL A 288 25.12 7.66 15.72
N LEU A 289 26.12 7.49 14.86
CA LEU A 289 26.32 6.25 14.10
C LEU A 289 26.57 5.04 15.02
N GLU A 290 27.42 5.17 16.03
CA GLU A 290 27.68 4.11 17.01
C GLU A 290 26.40 3.64 17.72
N SER A 291 25.53 4.58 18.09
CA SER A 291 24.26 4.27 18.75
C SER A 291 23.28 3.53 17.82
N ALA A 292 23.20 3.93 16.54
CA ALA A 292 22.35 3.28 15.55
C ALA A 292 22.86 1.88 15.18
N ILE A 293 24.18 1.73 14.98
CA ILE A 293 24.83 0.44 14.66
C ILE A 293 24.60 -0.58 15.79
N ALA A 294 24.63 -0.14 17.05
CA ALA A 294 24.39 -1.01 18.20
C ALA A 294 22.97 -1.60 18.23
N VAL A 295 21.98 -0.89 17.69
CA VAL A 295 20.59 -1.37 17.60
C VAL A 295 20.40 -2.28 16.39
N LYS A 296 20.77 -1.79 15.21
CA LYS A 296 20.65 -2.53 13.95
C LYS A 296 21.90 -2.30 13.11
N PHE A 297 22.68 -3.37 12.96
CA PHE A 297 23.82 -3.35 12.08
C PHE A 297 23.37 -3.16 10.63
N ASN A 298 23.82 -2.07 10.01
CA ASN A 298 23.54 -1.73 8.61
C ASN A 298 24.87 -1.38 7.92
N PRO A 299 25.21 -1.99 6.77
CA PRO A 299 26.45 -1.72 6.06
C PRO A 299 26.60 -0.24 5.66
N ALA A 300 25.50 0.46 5.36
CA ALA A 300 25.54 1.89 5.03
C ALA A 300 26.00 2.76 6.22
N LEU A 301 25.55 2.42 7.44
CA LEU A 301 25.98 3.11 8.67
C LEU A 301 27.47 2.90 8.94
N VAL A 302 27.94 1.68 8.73
CA VAL A 302 29.34 1.30 8.96
C VAL A 302 30.26 1.95 7.92
N ALA A 303 29.83 1.99 6.65
CA ALA A 303 30.54 2.72 5.60
C ALA A 303 30.59 4.24 5.88
N ALA A 304 29.51 4.82 6.43
CA ALA A 304 29.52 6.22 6.87
C ALA A 304 30.46 6.44 8.06
N TYR A 305 30.47 5.51 9.02
CA TYR A 305 31.37 5.58 10.18
C TYR A 305 32.85 5.53 9.78
N ALA A 306 33.19 4.77 8.74
CA ALA A 306 34.55 4.66 8.22
C ALA A 306 35.05 5.94 7.51
N ARG A 307 34.13 6.80 7.05
CA ARG A 307 34.48 8.11 6.51
C ARG A 307 34.78 9.04 7.68
N CYS A 308 36.06 9.27 7.94
CA CYS A 308 36.50 10.21 8.96
C CYS A 308 37.86 10.80 8.60
N GLU A 309 38.15 11.96 9.18
CA GLU A 309 39.48 12.55 9.15
C GLU A 309 40.48 11.74 10.00
N ALA A 310 41.77 11.87 9.69
CA ALA A 310 42.86 11.11 10.31
C ALA A 310 42.90 11.26 11.85
N GLU A 311 42.53 12.43 12.38
CA GLU A 311 42.54 12.73 13.81
C GLU A 311 41.59 11.84 14.63
N HIS A 312 40.51 11.35 14.01
CA HIS A 312 39.47 10.57 14.69
C HIS A 312 39.57 9.07 14.46
N VAL A 313 40.50 8.62 13.60
CA VAL A 313 40.65 7.22 13.21
C VAL A 313 40.93 6.33 14.42
N SER A 314 41.85 6.72 15.31
CA SER A 314 42.27 5.89 16.45
C SER A 314 41.09 5.48 17.34
N ARG A 315 40.23 6.45 17.70
CA ARG A 315 39.02 6.21 18.49
C ARG A 315 38.00 5.36 17.72
N ARG A 316 37.75 5.68 16.45
CA ARG A 316 36.76 4.97 15.63
C ARG A 316 37.18 3.52 15.37
N LEU A 317 38.47 3.29 15.12
CA LEU A 317 39.06 1.97 14.89
C LEU A 317 38.95 1.09 16.13
N ALA A 318 39.33 1.59 17.31
CA ALA A 318 39.20 0.83 18.56
C ALA A 318 37.76 0.37 18.81
N LYS A 319 36.77 1.22 18.47
CA LYS A 319 35.35 0.86 18.57
C LYS A 319 34.94 -0.17 17.51
N ALA A 320 35.34 0.02 16.26
CA ALA A 320 35.01 -0.89 15.17
C ALA A 320 35.62 -2.30 15.36
N GLU A 321 36.78 -2.42 16.00
CA GLU A 321 37.37 -3.70 16.39
C GLU A 321 36.49 -4.45 17.41
N THR A 322 35.81 -3.73 18.32
CA THR A 322 34.83 -4.38 19.22
C THR A 322 33.67 -5.01 18.45
N TRP A 323 33.24 -4.39 17.34
CA TRP A 323 32.22 -4.97 16.46
C TRP A 323 32.76 -6.18 15.69
N LEU A 324 34.04 -6.17 15.31
CA LEU A 324 34.67 -7.29 14.61
C LEU A 324 34.71 -8.56 15.46
N HIS A 325 34.91 -8.43 16.76
CA HIS A 325 34.85 -9.58 17.67
C HIS A 325 33.47 -10.25 17.68
N GLN A 326 32.40 -9.47 17.54
CA GLN A 326 31.04 -9.99 17.46
C GLN A 326 30.70 -10.52 16.05
N ARG A 327 31.28 -9.91 15.01
CA ARG A 327 31.02 -10.17 13.59
C ARG A 327 32.32 -10.36 12.79
N PRO A 328 33.03 -11.48 12.98
CA PRO A 328 34.37 -11.67 12.40
C PRO A 328 34.35 -11.93 10.88
N THR A 329 33.19 -12.24 10.30
CA THR A 329 33.05 -12.69 8.92
C THR A 329 32.33 -11.70 8.02
N ASP A 330 31.79 -10.61 8.59
CA ASP A 330 31.02 -9.61 7.83
C ASP A 330 31.95 -8.81 6.91
N PRO A 331 31.80 -8.90 5.57
CA PRO A 331 32.71 -8.25 4.63
C PRO A 331 32.63 -6.73 4.70
N ASP A 332 31.44 -6.16 4.90
CA ASP A 332 31.21 -4.71 4.99
C ASP A 332 31.88 -4.08 6.23
N LEU A 333 32.03 -4.84 7.31
CA LEU A 333 32.77 -4.39 8.49
C LEU A 333 34.27 -4.41 8.24
N LEU A 334 34.76 -5.46 7.56
CA LEU A 334 36.17 -5.59 7.20
C LEU A 334 36.61 -4.53 6.19
N THR A 335 35.76 -4.17 5.22
CA THR A 335 36.05 -3.06 4.29
C THR A 335 36.11 -1.72 5.02
N ALA A 336 35.17 -1.46 5.93
CA ALA A 336 35.16 -0.26 6.75
C ALA A 336 36.38 -0.15 7.67
N LEU A 337 36.81 -1.24 8.30
CA LEU A 337 38.06 -1.30 9.08
C LEU A 337 39.28 -1.04 8.20
N GLY A 338 39.34 -1.66 7.01
CA GLY A 338 40.39 -1.40 6.03
C GLY A 338 40.46 0.08 5.64
N MET A 339 39.31 0.71 5.39
CA MET A 339 39.21 2.14 5.07
C MET A 339 39.66 3.03 6.24
N LEU A 340 39.27 2.70 7.48
CA LEU A 340 39.76 3.40 8.68
C LEU A 340 41.28 3.27 8.80
N CYS A 341 41.83 2.07 8.63
CA CYS A 341 43.28 1.85 8.64
C CYS A 341 44.00 2.66 7.55
N LEU A 342 43.42 2.78 6.35
CA LEU A 342 43.97 3.64 5.28
C LEU A 342 43.97 5.11 5.68
N ASN A 343 42.86 5.61 6.24
CA ASN A 343 42.77 6.99 6.71
C ASN A 343 43.78 7.28 7.84
N GLY A 344 44.08 6.28 8.67
CA GLY A 344 45.10 6.36 9.74
C GLY A 344 46.51 5.95 9.32
N GLN A 345 46.77 5.70 8.03
CA GLN A 345 48.07 5.28 7.49
C GLN A 345 48.64 3.97 8.10
N LEU A 346 47.76 3.08 8.56
CA LEU A 346 48.08 1.75 9.10
C LEU A 346 48.10 0.70 7.97
N TRP A 347 49.03 0.85 7.05
CA TRP A 347 49.07 0.13 5.76
C TRP A 347 48.98 -1.39 5.88
N GLY A 348 49.79 -2.01 6.74
CA GLY A 348 49.81 -3.48 6.88
C GLY A 348 48.53 -4.07 7.49
N GLN A 349 47.85 -3.31 8.37
CA GLN A 349 46.56 -3.73 8.91
C GLN A 349 45.45 -3.53 7.87
N ALA A 350 45.49 -2.43 7.12
CA ALA A 350 44.57 -2.18 6.02
C ALA A 350 44.60 -3.32 4.99
N GLU A 351 45.79 -3.72 4.55
CA GLU A 351 45.97 -4.83 3.60
C GLU A 351 45.33 -6.12 4.13
N ARG A 352 45.59 -6.48 5.39
CA ARG A 352 45.05 -7.69 6.02
C ARG A 352 43.52 -7.68 6.08
N TYR A 353 42.91 -6.58 6.52
CA TYR A 353 41.45 -6.48 6.61
C TYR A 353 40.79 -6.50 5.22
N LEU A 354 41.35 -5.79 4.24
CA LEU A 354 40.82 -5.73 2.88
C LEU A 354 40.95 -7.07 2.14
N LEU A 355 42.11 -7.74 2.22
CA LEU A 355 42.28 -9.09 1.66
C LEU A 355 41.34 -10.12 2.30
N ARG A 356 41.14 -10.02 3.62
CA ARG A 356 40.17 -10.87 4.33
C ARG A 356 38.74 -10.60 3.89
N SER A 357 38.39 -9.35 3.59
CA SER A 357 37.08 -9.00 3.02
C SER A 357 36.91 -9.57 1.61
N LEU A 358 37.92 -9.43 0.74
CA LEU A 358 37.92 -9.98 -0.62
C LEU A 358 37.77 -11.51 -0.64
N ALA A 359 38.40 -12.20 0.31
CA ALA A 359 38.25 -13.64 0.45
C ALA A 359 36.80 -14.08 0.78
N ARG A 360 35.93 -13.14 1.21
CA ARG A 360 34.50 -13.39 1.48
C ARG A 360 33.60 -12.89 0.36
N ARG A 361 33.83 -11.66 -0.11
CA ARG A 361 33.07 -11.04 -1.19
C ARG A 361 34.01 -10.20 -2.06
N SER A 362 34.08 -10.53 -3.35
CA SER A 362 34.72 -9.68 -4.35
C SER A 362 33.86 -8.45 -4.57
N ASP A 363 34.32 -7.30 -4.10
CA ASP A 363 33.61 -6.02 -4.20
C ASP A 363 34.53 -5.00 -4.88
N ALA A 364 33.95 -4.20 -5.79
CA ALA A 364 34.68 -3.19 -6.55
C ALA A 364 35.32 -2.16 -5.61
N GLN A 365 34.60 -1.77 -4.55
CA GLN A 365 35.12 -0.83 -3.55
C GLN A 365 36.37 -1.37 -2.86
N THR A 366 36.36 -2.63 -2.43
CA THR A 366 37.51 -3.26 -1.74
C THR A 366 38.73 -3.35 -2.66
N HIS A 367 38.52 -3.66 -3.94
CA HIS A 367 39.60 -3.64 -4.93
C HIS A 367 40.16 -2.24 -5.18
N ALA A 368 39.31 -1.22 -5.27
CA ALA A 368 39.77 0.17 -5.39
C ALA A 368 40.58 0.63 -4.16
N LEU A 369 40.16 0.23 -2.95
CA LEU A 369 40.90 0.53 -1.72
C LEU A 369 42.27 -0.15 -1.71
N LEU A 370 42.38 -1.42 -2.14
CA LEU A 370 43.67 -2.11 -2.29
C LEU A 370 44.54 -1.51 -3.39
N GLY A 371 43.96 -1.09 -4.52
CA GLY A 371 44.67 -0.35 -5.56
C GLY A 371 45.30 0.91 -4.98
N SER A 372 44.51 1.74 -4.28
CA SER A 372 44.99 2.95 -3.63
C SER A 372 46.05 2.69 -2.56
N LEU A 373 45.95 1.57 -1.83
CA LEU A 373 46.96 1.15 -0.85
C LEU A 373 48.29 0.82 -1.53
N TYR A 374 48.26 0.03 -2.61
CA TYR A 374 49.46 -0.39 -3.32
C TYR A 374 50.13 0.75 -4.10
N ASP A 375 49.36 1.73 -4.58
CA ASP A 375 49.91 2.97 -5.12
C ASP A 375 50.74 3.73 -4.07
N ARG A 376 50.26 3.78 -2.82
CA ARG A 376 50.98 4.42 -1.70
C ARG A 376 52.18 3.62 -1.21
N LEU A 377 52.20 2.31 -1.45
CA LEU A 377 53.28 1.39 -1.10
C LEU A 377 54.32 1.20 -2.23
N ASP A 378 54.21 1.96 -3.32
CA ASP A 378 55.10 1.86 -4.50
C ASP A 378 55.12 0.46 -5.13
N ARG A 379 53.94 -0.20 -5.18
CA ARG A 379 53.72 -1.51 -5.81
C ARG A 379 52.81 -1.37 -7.05
N PRO A 380 53.29 -0.76 -8.14
CA PRO A 380 52.44 -0.35 -9.26
C PRO A 380 51.80 -1.54 -9.99
N VAL A 381 52.48 -2.68 -10.07
CA VAL A 381 51.96 -3.89 -10.74
C VAL A 381 50.72 -4.43 -10.02
N ASP A 382 50.78 -4.51 -8.68
CA ASP A 382 49.67 -4.98 -7.86
C ASP A 382 48.52 -3.96 -7.83
N ALA A 383 48.87 -2.66 -7.79
CA ALA A 383 47.89 -1.60 -7.84
C ALA A 383 47.09 -1.64 -9.15
N VAL A 384 47.76 -1.69 -10.31
CA VAL A 384 47.10 -1.78 -11.63
C VAL A 384 46.20 -3.00 -11.72
N ARG A 385 46.65 -4.16 -11.20
CA ARG A 385 45.82 -5.37 -11.16
C ARG A 385 44.53 -5.12 -10.38
N HIS A 386 44.60 -4.54 -9.20
CA HIS A 386 43.42 -4.27 -8.37
C HIS A 386 42.53 -3.18 -8.95
N TRP A 387 43.09 -2.15 -9.59
CA TRP A 387 42.32 -1.16 -10.34
C TRP A 387 41.53 -1.80 -11.51
N ARG A 388 42.16 -2.70 -12.28
CA ARG A 388 41.50 -3.46 -13.35
C ARG A 388 40.38 -4.37 -12.81
N LEU A 389 40.61 -5.01 -11.67
CA LEU A 389 39.58 -5.85 -11.03
C LEU A 389 38.43 -5.00 -10.48
N ALA A 390 38.70 -3.81 -9.93
CA ALA A 390 37.68 -2.89 -9.48
C ALA A 390 36.79 -2.41 -10.64
N THR A 391 37.38 -2.06 -11.78
CA THR A 391 36.62 -1.65 -12.97
C THR A 391 35.84 -2.81 -13.57
N ALA A 392 36.44 -3.99 -13.71
CA ALA A 392 35.76 -5.19 -14.20
C ALA A 392 34.60 -5.65 -13.29
N ALA A 393 34.71 -5.43 -11.97
CA ALA A 393 33.64 -5.72 -11.02
C ALA A 393 32.50 -4.69 -11.06
N SER A 394 32.79 -3.45 -11.45
CA SER A 394 31.80 -2.36 -11.56
C SER A 394 31.12 -2.31 -12.93
N MET A 395 31.84 -2.67 -13.99
CA MET A 395 31.43 -2.55 -15.38
C MET A 395 31.80 -3.80 -16.17
N ALA A 396 30.85 -4.33 -16.94
CA ALA A 396 31.11 -5.41 -17.89
C ALA A 396 31.95 -4.87 -19.06
N LEU A 397 33.26 -5.09 -19.00
CA LEU A 397 34.15 -4.79 -20.11
C LEU A 397 34.08 -5.94 -21.14
N PRO A 398 34.04 -5.64 -22.45
CA PRO A 398 34.13 -6.67 -23.47
C PRO A 398 35.48 -7.39 -23.33
N VAL A 399 35.44 -8.72 -23.36
CA VAL A 399 36.67 -9.52 -23.44
C VAL A 399 37.26 -9.31 -24.82
N LEU A 400 38.34 -8.53 -24.90
CA LEU A 400 39.07 -8.36 -26.15
C LEU A 400 39.66 -9.71 -26.56
N ALA A 401 39.56 -10.04 -27.86
CA ALA A 401 39.99 -11.33 -28.39
C ALA A 401 41.49 -11.63 -28.20
N SER A 402 42.29 -10.60 -27.90
CA SER A 402 43.70 -10.72 -27.59
C SER A 402 44.13 -9.68 -26.56
N ASP A 403 44.79 -10.12 -25.49
CA ASP A 403 45.54 -9.28 -24.53
C ASP A 403 46.91 -8.83 -25.10
N ALA A 404 47.22 -9.19 -26.34
CA ALA A 404 48.47 -8.79 -26.99
C ALA A 404 48.48 -7.28 -27.23
N ALA A 405 49.60 -6.65 -26.89
CA ALA A 405 49.86 -5.27 -27.31
C ALA A 405 49.70 -5.20 -28.83
N LEU A 406 48.93 -4.22 -29.31
CA LEU A 406 48.86 -3.95 -30.74
C LEU A 406 50.29 -3.73 -31.25
N PRO A 407 50.65 -4.29 -32.41
CA PRO A 407 51.93 -3.99 -33.03
C PRO A 407 52.03 -2.46 -33.23
N ALA A 408 53.26 -1.93 -33.24
CA ALA A 408 53.49 -0.53 -33.57
C ALA A 408 52.74 -0.21 -34.87
N ALA A 409 51.99 0.90 -34.88
CA ALA A 409 51.23 1.30 -36.05
C ALA A 409 52.18 1.41 -37.24
N ASP A 410 51.80 0.81 -38.37
CA ASP A 410 52.56 0.95 -39.61
C ASP A 410 52.40 2.39 -40.12
N THR A 411 53.41 3.22 -39.84
CA THR A 411 53.48 4.61 -40.28
C THR A 411 53.98 4.74 -41.72
N GLY A 412 54.29 3.64 -42.41
CA GLY A 412 54.78 3.66 -43.80
C GLY A 412 53.75 4.17 -44.81
N SER A 413 52.46 4.08 -44.47
CA SER A 413 51.35 4.61 -45.26
C SER A 413 50.74 5.89 -44.70
N ASP A 414 51.30 6.45 -43.61
CA ASP A 414 50.85 7.75 -43.14
C ASP A 414 51.13 8.78 -44.25
N PRO A 415 50.14 9.59 -44.65
CA PRO A 415 50.38 10.64 -45.63
C PRO A 415 51.48 11.53 -45.07
N TYR A 416 52.62 11.58 -45.76
CA TYR A 416 53.73 12.47 -45.44
C TYR A 416 53.15 13.82 -45.07
N ARG A 417 53.55 14.37 -43.91
CA ARG A 417 53.22 15.74 -43.54
C ARG A 417 53.45 16.61 -44.77
N VAL A 418 52.36 17.12 -45.33
CA VAL A 418 52.46 18.18 -46.32
C VAL A 418 52.97 19.36 -45.52
N ASP A 419 54.28 19.60 -45.60
CA ASP A 419 54.84 20.86 -45.14
C ASP A 419 54.04 21.99 -45.79
N ALA A 420 53.81 23.07 -45.04
CA ALA A 420 52.94 24.18 -45.46
C ALA A 420 53.38 24.87 -46.78
N GLU A 421 54.52 24.44 -47.34
CA GLU A 421 55.02 24.80 -48.66
C GLU A 421 55.02 23.54 -49.55
N GLY A 422 53.92 23.29 -50.26
CA GLY A 422 53.65 22.05 -50.99
C GLY A 422 54.74 21.62 -51.98
N GLY A 423 55.64 20.75 -51.53
CA GLY A 423 56.64 20.05 -52.36
C GLY A 423 56.75 18.58 -51.96
N TYR A 424 56.55 17.68 -52.93
CA TYR A 424 56.71 16.24 -52.74
C TYR A 424 58.20 15.90 -52.58
N ALA A 425 58.60 15.42 -51.39
CA ALA A 425 59.95 14.88 -51.18
C ALA A 425 60.02 13.44 -51.70
N VAL A 426 60.58 13.26 -52.89
CA VAL A 426 61.00 11.95 -53.42
C VAL A 426 62.40 11.65 -52.88
N GLY A 427 62.52 10.56 -52.12
CA GLY A 427 63.74 9.76 -51.97
C GLY A 427 64.97 10.43 -51.35
N LEU A 428 65.19 10.19 -50.06
CA LEU A 428 66.56 10.05 -49.54
C LEU A 428 66.71 8.67 -48.90
N SER A 429 67.52 7.86 -49.56
CA SER A 429 68.21 6.72 -48.98
C SER A 429 69.30 7.23 -48.04
N ASP A 430 69.15 6.99 -46.75
CA ASP A 430 70.25 7.19 -45.79
C ASP A 430 71.06 5.90 -45.69
N THR A 431 72.14 5.86 -46.46
CA THR A 431 73.36 5.15 -46.10
C THR A 431 74.16 5.99 -45.10
N ASP A 432 74.70 5.30 -44.11
CA ASP A 432 75.83 5.65 -43.23
C ASP A 432 75.61 6.63 -42.06
N SER A 433 75.51 6.05 -40.85
CA SER A 433 76.46 6.40 -39.79
C SER A 433 76.53 5.30 -38.70
N ASP A 434 77.70 4.69 -38.61
CA ASP A 434 78.16 3.92 -37.44
C ASP A 434 78.23 4.85 -36.22
N ALA A 435 77.55 4.47 -35.13
CA ALA A 435 77.97 4.81 -33.76
C ALA A 435 77.36 3.81 -32.76
N ASP A 436 78.26 3.00 -32.23
CA ASP A 436 78.14 2.01 -31.17
C ASP A 436 77.49 2.55 -29.87
N VAL A 437 76.37 1.97 -29.42
CA VAL A 437 76.00 1.89 -28.00
C VAL A 437 75.31 0.56 -27.75
N GLY A 438 76.05 -0.34 -27.12
CA GLY A 438 75.59 -1.66 -26.68
C GLY A 438 74.46 -1.62 -25.65
N GLY A 439 73.58 -2.60 -25.78
CA GLY A 439 72.55 -2.95 -24.81
C GLY A 439 72.07 -4.36 -25.06
N ASP A 440 72.69 -5.33 -24.38
CA ASP A 440 72.28 -6.74 -24.33
C ASP A 440 70.83 -6.87 -23.86
N TYR A 441 69.94 -7.25 -24.77
CA TYR A 441 68.68 -7.92 -24.43
C TYR A 441 68.63 -9.25 -25.19
N PRO A 442 68.45 -10.39 -24.51
CA PRO A 442 68.29 -11.66 -25.20
C PRO A 442 66.97 -11.65 -25.99
N ALA A 443 67.06 -11.97 -27.28
CA ALA A 443 65.91 -12.14 -28.15
C ALA A 443 64.98 -13.25 -27.61
N LEU A 444 63.71 -12.90 -27.38
CA LEU A 444 62.65 -13.88 -27.09
C LEU A 444 62.44 -14.80 -28.31
N PRO A 445 62.22 -16.11 -28.12
CA PRO A 445 62.05 -17.03 -29.22
C PRO A 445 60.77 -16.70 -30.00
N ALA A 446 60.89 -16.71 -31.34
CA ALA A 446 59.78 -16.54 -32.27
C ALA A 446 58.74 -17.64 -32.07
N ALA A 447 57.70 -17.34 -31.29
CA ALA A 447 56.50 -18.16 -31.25
C ALA A 447 55.67 -17.85 -32.50
N ALA A 448 55.69 -18.80 -33.43
CA ALA A 448 54.76 -18.84 -34.56
C ALA A 448 53.32 -19.05 -34.05
N ALA A 449 52.65 -17.94 -33.74
CA ALA A 449 51.21 -17.84 -33.66
C ALA A 449 50.85 -16.49 -34.30
N ALA A 450 49.93 -16.51 -35.26
CA ALA A 450 49.56 -15.35 -36.08
C ALA A 450 49.40 -14.09 -35.23
N ALA A 451 50.28 -13.10 -35.44
CA ALA A 451 50.21 -11.81 -34.77
C ALA A 451 48.88 -11.11 -35.17
N PRO A 452 48.17 -10.48 -34.22
CA PRO A 452 46.98 -9.70 -34.57
C PRO A 452 47.40 -8.54 -35.47
N VAL A 453 46.81 -8.48 -36.66
CA VAL A 453 47.00 -7.37 -37.60
C VAL A 453 46.30 -6.14 -37.01
N ALA A 454 47.06 -5.06 -36.76
CA ALA A 454 46.46 -3.80 -36.36
C ALA A 454 45.58 -3.26 -37.52
N ALA A 455 44.34 -2.92 -37.22
CA ALA A 455 43.47 -2.26 -38.19
C ALA A 455 44.07 -0.88 -38.52
N SER A 456 44.50 -0.69 -39.76
CA SER A 456 44.97 0.61 -40.24
C SER A 456 43.80 1.60 -40.27
N ALA A 457 44.04 2.85 -39.88
CA ALA A 457 43.05 3.93 -40.01
C ALA A 457 42.61 4.14 -41.48
N SER A 458 43.38 3.66 -42.45
CA SER A 458 43.02 3.68 -43.87
C SER A 458 41.91 2.68 -44.26
N ASP A 459 41.65 1.67 -43.43
CA ASP A 459 40.59 0.67 -43.69
C ASP A 459 39.21 1.14 -43.20
N TYR A 460 39.14 2.28 -42.51
CA TYR A 460 37.88 2.99 -42.26
C TYR A 460 37.48 3.86 -43.47
N VAL A 461 37.22 3.21 -44.60
CA VAL A 461 36.34 3.82 -45.60
C VAL A 461 34.93 3.74 -45.04
N LEU A 462 34.37 4.89 -44.65
CA LEU A 462 32.94 5.03 -44.39
C LEU A 462 32.19 4.48 -45.60
N ASP A 463 31.61 3.30 -45.41
CA ASP A 463 30.82 2.61 -46.42
C ASP A 463 29.77 3.59 -47.00
N PRO A 464 29.83 3.93 -48.30
CA PRO A 464 28.92 4.92 -48.90
C PRO A 464 27.45 4.48 -48.85
N ASP A 465 27.16 3.22 -48.50
CA ASP A 465 25.83 2.67 -48.33
C ASP A 465 25.20 2.92 -46.95
N ALA A 466 25.88 3.60 -46.02
CA ALA A 466 25.30 4.04 -44.74
C ALA A 466 24.11 5.01 -44.89
N ARG A 467 23.82 5.50 -46.10
CA ARG A 467 22.61 6.30 -46.41
C ARG A 467 21.41 5.48 -46.87
N VAL A 468 21.56 4.18 -47.13
CA VAL A 468 20.45 3.32 -47.63
C VAL A 468 19.70 2.60 -46.49
N SER A 469 20.26 2.54 -45.27
CA SER A 469 19.65 1.83 -44.14
C SER A 469 18.46 2.55 -43.47
N LYS A 470 18.21 3.83 -43.79
CA LYS A 470 17.05 4.55 -43.24
C LYS A 470 15.72 3.90 -43.66
N ALA A 471 15.65 3.34 -44.87
CA ALA A 471 14.47 2.62 -45.36
C ALA A 471 14.27 1.22 -44.74
N GLN A 472 15.31 0.61 -44.16
CA GLN A 472 15.20 -0.65 -43.42
C GLN A 472 14.90 -0.41 -41.93
N HIS A 473 15.38 0.69 -41.36
CA HIS A 473 15.07 1.09 -39.98
C HIS A 473 13.60 1.51 -39.83
N ASP A 474 13.04 2.24 -40.81
CA ASP A 474 11.63 2.63 -40.81
C ASP A 474 10.68 1.44 -41.07
N ARG A 475 11.17 0.35 -41.70
CA ARG A 475 10.40 -0.89 -41.94
C ARG A 475 10.39 -1.83 -40.73
N ALA A 476 11.39 -1.74 -39.85
CA ALA A 476 11.45 -2.48 -38.58
C ALA A 476 10.61 -1.83 -37.45
N LEU A 477 10.13 -0.60 -37.66
CA LEU A 477 9.32 0.18 -36.71
C LEU A 477 7.83 0.31 -37.11
N ALA A 478 7.42 -0.28 -38.24
CA ALA A 478 6.01 -0.37 -38.61
C ALA A 478 5.35 -1.57 -37.87
N PRO A 479 4.16 -1.43 -37.26
CA PRO A 479 3.46 -2.58 -36.70
C PRO A 479 3.03 -3.50 -37.84
N GLU A 480 3.56 -4.73 -37.89
CA GLU A 480 3.06 -5.75 -38.80
C GLU A 480 1.67 -6.22 -38.35
N ASP A 481 0.72 -6.19 -39.28
CA ASP A 481 -0.61 -6.75 -39.13
C ASP A 481 -0.52 -8.26 -38.88
N ALA A 482 -0.89 -8.68 -37.67
CA ALA A 482 -1.00 -10.09 -37.31
C ALA A 482 -2.08 -10.78 -38.16
N PRO A 483 -1.80 -11.95 -38.77
CA PRO A 483 -2.85 -12.73 -39.42
C PRO A 483 -3.77 -13.34 -38.35
N LEU A 484 -5.05 -13.01 -38.47
CA LEU A 484 -6.16 -13.63 -37.75
C LEU A 484 -6.20 -15.16 -38.01
N ALA A 485 -5.74 -15.96 -37.05
CA ALA A 485 -5.99 -17.40 -37.05
C ALA A 485 -7.32 -17.70 -36.35
N ARG A 486 -8.35 -18.04 -37.15
CA ARG A 486 -9.52 -18.81 -36.73
C ARG A 486 -9.35 -20.27 -37.12
N GLY A 487 -9.71 -21.18 -36.20
CA GLY A 487 -9.96 -22.61 -36.44
C GLY A 487 -9.12 -23.47 -35.49
N THR A 488 -9.63 -23.91 -34.32
CA THR A 488 -10.45 -25.13 -34.09
C THR A 488 -9.95 -26.37 -34.84
N ALA A 489 -9.30 -27.26 -34.09
CA ALA A 489 -9.16 -28.71 -34.24
C ALA A 489 -7.73 -29.15 -33.87
N ASP A 490 -7.65 -30.31 -33.21
CA ASP A 490 -6.44 -31.12 -32.92
C ASP A 490 -5.56 -30.75 -31.73
N ILE A 491 -6.15 -30.87 -30.53
CA ILE A 491 -5.39 -31.15 -29.29
C ILE A 491 -5.93 -32.42 -28.57
N ASP A 492 -6.70 -33.25 -29.27
CA ASP A 492 -7.34 -34.46 -28.70
C ASP A 492 -6.49 -35.74 -28.80
N GLU A 493 -5.18 -35.66 -29.07
CA GLU A 493 -4.37 -36.85 -29.36
C GLU A 493 -3.06 -36.97 -28.57
N TYR A 494 -3.06 -36.58 -27.28
CA TYR A 494 -1.88 -36.79 -26.42
C TYR A 494 -2.17 -37.14 -24.95
N PHE A 495 -3.37 -37.58 -24.60
CA PHE A 495 -3.69 -38.03 -23.23
C PHE A 495 -4.58 -39.28 -23.24
N ASP A 496 -4.10 -40.39 -23.80
CA ASP A 496 -4.77 -41.67 -23.59
C ASP A 496 -3.81 -42.87 -23.66
N SER A 497 -3.08 -43.12 -22.57
CA SER A 497 -2.60 -44.47 -22.19
C SER A 497 -1.90 -44.47 -20.83
N ALA A 498 -2.69 -44.45 -19.75
CA ALA A 498 -2.30 -45.04 -18.46
C ALA A 498 -3.55 -45.46 -17.69
N PRO A 499 -3.81 -46.77 -17.46
CA PRO A 499 -4.97 -47.22 -16.70
C PRO A 499 -4.78 -46.96 -15.20
N ILE A 500 -5.69 -46.20 -14.60
CA ILE A 500 -5.75 -45.99 -13.13
C ILE A 500 -6.44 -47.22 -12.50
N PRO A 501 -5.84 -47.88 -11.48
CA PRO A 501 -6.45 -49.05 -10.84
C PRO A 501 -7.71 -48.71 -10.04
N ALA A 502 -8.73 -49.56 -10.15
CA ALA A 502 -10.10 -49.37 -9.66
C ALA A 502 -10.28 -49.66 -8.15
N THR A 503 -9.40 -49.17 -7.27
CA THR A 503 -9.52 -49.42 -5.82
C THR A 503 -9.19 -48.18 -4.99
N ALA A 504 -10.09 -47.19 -4.96
CA ALA A 504 -10.07 -46.12 -3.94
C ALA A 504 -11.42 -45.40 -3.77
N PHE A 505 -12.55 -46.01 -4.16
CA PHE A 505 -13.89 -45.46 -3.94
C PHE A 505 -14.62 -46.11 -2.77
N ASP A 506 -13.91 -46.34 -1.66
CA ASP A 506 -14.53 -46.72 -0.39
C ASP A 506 -13.71 -46.14 0.77
N GLU A 507 -13.84 -44.82 0.99
CA GLU A 507 -13.66 -44.25 2.32
C GLU A 507 -14.82 -43.25 2.62
N PRO A 508 -15.49 -43.37 3.77
CA PRO A 508 -16.64 -42.55 4.10
C PRO A 508 -16.26 -41.13 4.53
N VAL A 509 -17.08 -40.19 4.10
CA VAL A 509 -17.10 -38.76 4.47
C VAL A 509 -17.04 -38.57 6.00
N PRO A 510 -16.11 -37.76 6.56
CA PRO A 510 -16.13 -37.45 7.99
C PRO A 510 -17.17 -36.38 8.30
N THR A 511 -18.32 -36.80 8.85
CA THR A 511 -19.27 -35.90 9.53
C THR A 511 -18.72 -35.50 10.90
N TYR A 512 -18.14 -34.30 11.02
CA TYR A 512 -17.81 -33.72 12.32
C TYR A 512 -19.07 -33.17 12.98
N SER A 513 -19.57 -33.85 14.02
CA SER A 513 -20.49 -33.29 15.02
C SER A 513 -19.71 -33.02 16.31
N PRO A 514 -19.87 -31.85 16.97
CA PRO A 514 -19.13 -31.55 18.18
C PRO A 514 -19.67 -32.36 19.37
N LYS A 515 -18.77 -33.09 20.04
CA LYS A 515 -19.02 -33.81 21.29
C LYS A 515 -19.24 -32.82 22.44
N PRO A 516 -20.26 -33.00 23.31
CA PRO A 516 -20.44 -32.16 24.49
C PRO A 516 -19.38 -32.44 25.55
N ALA A 517 -18.89 -31.37 26.19
CA ALA A 517 -17.84 -31.40 27.21
C ALA A 517 -18.25 -32.19 28.47
N PRO A 518 -17.32 -32.91 29.13
CA PRO A 518 -17.60 -33.61 30.37
C PRO A 518 -17.76 -32.66 31.56
N ALA A 519 -18.71 -33.00 32.43
CA ALA A 519 -19.09 -32.26 33.63
C ALA A 519 -17.95 -32.15 34.67
N ALA A 520 -17.78 -30.94 35.22
CA ALA A 520 -16.94 -30.68 36.40
C ALA A 520 -17.71 -31.03 37.70
N PRO A 521 -17.02 -31.55 38.73
CA PRO A 521 -17.67 -31.96 39.98
C PRO A 521 -18.03 -30.77 40.88
N ALA A 522 -19.13 -30.95 41.60
CA ALA A 522 -19.82 -29.97 42.43
C ALA A 522 -19.00 -29.45 43.63
N ALA A 523 -19.08 -28.14 43.88
CA ALA A 523 -18.72 -27.50 45.14
C ALA A 523 -19.96 -26.80 45.76
N LYS A 524 -20.11 -26.98 47.07
CA LYS A 524 -21.27 -26.66 47.92
C LYS A 524 -21.57 -25.14 48.06
N PRO A 525 -22.81 -24.77 48.45
CA PRO A 525 -23.27 -23.38 48.50
C PRO A 525 -22.91 -22.65 49.82
N VAL A 526 -22.62 -21.35 49.73
CA VAL A 526 -22.43 -20.45 50.87
C VAL A 526 -23.46 -19.29 50.76
N PRO A 527 -24.16 -18.91 51.86
CA PRO A 527 -25.39 -18.11 51.86
C PRO A 527 -25.18 -16.57 51.84
N PRO A 528 -26.24 -15.76 51.64
CA PRO A 528 -26.14 -14.32 51.37
C PRO A 528 -26.34 -13.42 52.60
N ALA A 529 -25.62 -12.31 52.65
CA ALA A 529 -25.88 -11.09 53.45
C ALA A 529 -24.88 -10.01 52.97
N ALA A 530 -25.05 -8.70 53.05
CA ALA A 530 -26.10 -7.69 53.20
C ALA A 530 -25.37 -6.34 52.90
N PRO A 531 -26.04 -5.20 52.63
CA PRO A 531 -25.42 -4.01 52.02
C PRO A 531 -24.96 -2.95 53.04
N VAL A 532 -24.39 -1.84 52.51
CA VAL A 532 -24.21 -0.47 53.12
C VAL A 532 -22.79 -0.21 53.74
N PRO A 533 -22.22 1.03 53.85
CA PRO A 533 -22.62 2.39 53.40
C PRO A 533 -21.55 3.23 52.63
N THR A 534 -22.05 4.34 52.09
CA THR A 534 -21.37 5.59 51.75
C THR A 534 -20.61 6.24 52.93
N THR A 535 -19.37 6.69 52.71
CA THR A 535 -18.70 7.67 53.60
C THR A 535 -18.00 8.77 52.81
N LYS A 536 -18.50 9.98 53.04
CA LYS A 536 -17.96 11.31 52.75
C LYS A 536 -16.62 11.52 53.51
N PRO A 537 -15.66 12.30 53.00
CA PRO A 537 -14.70 12.97 53.87
C PRO A 537 -14.95 14.49 53.97
N PRO A 538 -14.65 15.12 55.13
CA PRO A 538 -14.90 16.53 55.41
C PRO A 538 -13.63 17.40 55.33
N PHE A 539 -13.83 18.73 55.14
CA PHE A 539 -13.02 19.90 55.60
C PHE A 539 -11.53 19.93 55.18
N LYS A 540 -10.92 21.05 54.73
CA LYS A 540 -10.94 22.39 55.33
C LYS A 540 -10.26 23.42 54.40
N ASP A 541 -10.77 24.64 54.47
CA ASP A 541 -10.25 25.91 53.91
C ASP A 541 -8.85 26.30 54.39
N ASP A 542 -8.20 27.15 53.58
CA ASP A 542 -7.24 28.25 53.84
C ASP A 542 -6.29 28.33 52.63
N GLY A 543 -6.07 29.39 51.85
CA GLY A 543 -6.35 30.82 51.91
C GLY A 543 -5.23 31.51 51.10
N SER A 544 -5.56 32.49 50.23
CA SER A 544 -4.65 33.42 49.49
C SER A 544 -3.68 32.78 48.46
N ILE A 545 -3.49 33.25 47.22
CA ILE A 545 -3.57 34.57 46.57
C ILE A 545 -4.23 34.42 45.19
#